data_AF-A0A1I8F554-F1
#
_entry.id   AF-A0A1I8F554-F1
#
_cell.length_a   1.000
_cell.length_b   1.000
_cell.length_c   1.000
_cell.angle_alpha   90.00
_cell.angle_beta   90.00
_cell.angle_gamma   90.00
#
_symmetry.space_group_name_H-M   'P 1'
#
loop_
_entity.id
_entity.type
_entity.pdbx_description
1 polymer ?
#
loop_
_entity_poly.entity_id
_entity_poly.type
_entity_poly.pdbx_seq_one_letter_code
_entity_poly.pdbx_strand_id
1 'polypeptide(L)'
;VCRLFFQQGDMESNGESVTSDGKRMAYNTGRLCGASPALMASTPSTSCCTRHPYGTGRLLSAVHTHNPISGGVHHQILLSNCLAQTQALAFGKTLAEAETELRKFWHDAVVAAIAAHKVFEGNRPTNSVLFNKLNPFTLGALIAMYEHKIFVQ
;
A
#
# COMPACT_ATOMS: atom_id res chain seq x y z
N VAL A 1 15.00 -3.34 -5.73
CA VAL A 1 16.05 -2.42 -5.24
C VAL A 1 15.53 -1.56 -4.08
N CYS A 2 14.60 -0.63 -4.28
CA CYS A 2 14.10 0.24 -3.18
C CYS A 2 13.52 -0.50 -1.97
N ARG A 3 12.88 -1.67 -2.16
CA ARG A 3 12.33 -2.48 -1.06
C ARG A 3 13.38 -2.88 -0.03
N LEU A 4 14.43 -3.57 -0.48
CA LEU A 4 15.48 -4.09 0.42
C LEU A 4 16.24 -2.93 1.06
N PHE A 5 16.48 -1.87 0.29
CA PHE A 5 17.13 -0.66 0.79
C PHE A 5 16.36 0.00 1.95
N PHE A 6 15.05 0.23 1.80
CA PHE A 6 14.26 0.82 2.88
C PHE A 6 14.01 -0.16 4.03
N GLN A 7 13.88 -1.46 3.76
CA GLN A 7 13.74 -2.45 4.82
C GLN A 7 14.99 -2.49 5.68
N GLN A 8 16.17 -2.48 5.07
CA GLN A 8 17.43 -2.40 5.79
C GLN A 8 17.55 -1.06 6.54
N GLY A 9 17.40 0.07 5.84
CA GLY A 9 17.57 1.39 6.46
C GLY A 9 16.63 1.68 7.64
N ASP A 10 15.34 1.34 7.56
CA ASP A 10 14.37 1.61 8.62
C ASP A 10 14.58 0.64 9.81
N MET A 11 14.72 -0.66 9.54
CA MET A 11 14.83 -1.66 10.60
C MET A 11 16.21 -1.69 11.27
N GLU A 12 17.29 -1.43 10.53
CA GLU A 12 18.64 -1.40 11.09
C GLU A 12 18.91 -0.10 11.88
N SER A 13 18.33 1.03 11.46
CA SER A 13 18.54 2.31 12.17
C SER A 13 17.63 2.47 13.39
N ASN A 14 16.33 2.16 13.24
CA ASN A 14 15.33 2.42 14.28
C ASN A 14 14.91 1.16 15.04
N GLY A 15 15.46 -0.01 14.71
CA GLY A 15 15.22 -1.29 15.40
C GLY A 15 15.92 -1.42 16.76
N GLU A 16 16.16 -0.29 17.44
CA GLU A 16 16.92 -0.23 18.68
C GLU A 16 16.03 -0.38 19.91
N SER A 17 16.63 -0.87 21.00
CA SER A 17 15.94 -1.13 22.27
C SER A 17 16.45 -0.28 23.45
N VAL A 18 17.50 0.50 23.22
CA VAL A 18 18.21 1.30 24.24
C VAL A 18 18.35 2.74 23.74
N THR A 19 18.15 3.71 24.63
CA THR A 19 18.35 5.15 24.33
C THR A 19 19.85 5.48 24.25
N SER A 20 20.17 6.67 23.71
CA SER A 20 21.53 7.24 23.77
C SER A 20 22.08 7.34 25.19
N ASP A 21 21.21 7.45 26.19
CA ASP A 21 21.57 7.51 27.62
C ASP A 21 21.77 6.12 28.26
N GLY A 22 21.72 5.04 27.46
CA GLY A 22 21.91 3.67 27.93
C GLY A 22 20.70 3.06 28.66
N LYS A 23 19.54 3.72 28.65
CA LYS A 23 18.31 3.22 29.31
C LYS A 23 17.46 2.42 28.33
N ARG A 24 16.81 1.37 28.81
CA ARG A 24 15.89 0.59 27.97
C ARG A 24 14.63 1.38 27.63
N MET A 25 14.22 1.34 26.37
CA MET A 25 13.01 2.00 25.87
C MET A 25 11.74 1.35 26.45
N ALA A 26 10.75 2.16 26.83
CA ALA A 26 9.44 1.71 27.31
C ALA A 26 8.32 1.81 26.24
N TYR A 27 8.69 2.21 25.02
CA TYR A 27 7.78 2.40 23.89
C TYR A 27 8.28 1.64 22.65
N ASN A 28 7.38 1.43 21.69
CA ASN A 28 7.72 0.75 20.44
C ASN A 28 8.58 1.66 19.56
N THR A 29 9.68 1.11 19.04
CA THR A 29 10.61 1.78 18.12
C THR A 29 10.31 1.36 16.67
N GLY A 30 11.33 1.07 15.87
CA GLY A 30 11.25 0.74 14.44
C GLY A 30 10.17 -0.30 14.12
N ARG A 31 9.46 -0.08 13.02
CA ARG A 31 8.39 -0.99 12.57
C ARG A 31 8.92 -1.93 11.50
N LEU A 32 8.38 -3.16 11.46
CA LEU A 32 8.62 -4.09 10.37
C LEU A 32 8.17 -3.48 9.04
N CYS A 33 9.11 -3.28 8.11
CA CYS A 33 8.84 -2.72 6.79
C CYS A 33 8.68 -3.84 5.75
N GLY A 34 7.47 -3.96 5.18
CA GLY A 34 7.17 -4.82 4.04
C GLY A 34 6.78 -4.00 2.81
N ALA A 35 7.24 -4.38 1.62
CA ALA A 35 6.82 -3.76 0.37
C ALA A 35 6.66 -4.78 -0.76
N SER A 36 5.80 -4.49 -1.73
CA SER A 36 5.61 -5.31 -2.94
C SER A 36 5.28 -4.39 -4.12
N PRO A 37 5.66 -4.74 -5.36
CA PRO A 37 5.27 -3.97 -6.55
C PRO A 37 3.74 -3.92 -6.73
N ALA A 38 3.21 -2.75 -7.08
CA ALA A 38 1.76 -2.45 -7.08
C ALA A 38 0.89 -3.27 -8.06
N LEU A 39 1.48 -3.95 -9.04
CA LEU A 39 0.72 -4.67 -10.08
C LEU A 39 0.10 -5.97 -9.64
N MET A 40 0.44 -6.47 -8.46
CA MET A 40 -0.18 -7.67 -7.94
C MET A 40 -1.28 -7.26 -6.97
N ALA A 41 -2.40 -6.76 -7.48
CA ALA A 41 -3.63 -6.64 -6.69
C ALA A 41 -4.02 -7.99 -6.02
N SER A 42 -3.51 -9.10 -6.56
CA SER A 42 -3.60 -10.46 -6.06
C SER A 42 -2.45 -10.93 -5.17
N THR A 43 -1.43 -10.11 -4.87
CA THR A 43 -0.41 -10.55 -3.90
C THR A 43 -1.03 -10.72 -2.52
N PRO A 44 -0.57 -11.72 -1.75
CA PRO A 44 -1.05 -11.97 -0.40
C PRO A 44 -1.04 -10.71 0.48
N SER A 45 -0.06 -9.83 0.28
CA SER A 45 0.13 -8.58 1.02
C SER A 45 -1.03 -7.60 0.85
N THR A 46 -1.50 -7.35 -0.37
CA THR A 46 -2.64 -6.45 -0.64
C THR A 46 -3.90 -6.98 0.02
N SER A 47 -4.16 -8.29 -0.11
CA SER A 47 -5.30 -8.95 0.55
C SER A 47 -5.22 -8.91 2.08
N CYS A 48 -4.00 -9.01 2.61
CA CYS A 48 -3.73 -8.96 4.04
C CYS A 48 -4.02 -7.54 4.57
N CYS A 49 -3.52 -6.51 3.88
CA CYS A 49 -3.74 -5.10 4.24
C CYS A 49 -5.21 -4.67 4.12
N THR A 50 -6.01 -5.28 3.24
CA THR A 50 -7.44 -4.98 3.13
C THR A 50 -8.31 -5.81 4.09
N ARG A 51 -7.84 -6.95 4.61
CA ARG A 51 -8.60 -7.78 5.58
C ARG A 51 -8.20 -7.59 7.03
N HIS A 52 -6.92 -7.33 7.31
CA HIS A 52 -6.41 -7.22 8.68
C HIS A 52 -5.86 -5.81 8.95
N PRO A 53 -6.02 -5.25 10.16
CA PRO A 53 -5.60 -3.90 10.51
C PRO A 53 -4.08 -3.83 10.74
N TYR A 54 -3.27 -4.19 9.74
CA TYR A 54 -1.82 -4.12 9.81
C TYR A 54 -1.31 -2.78 9.24
N GLY A 55 -1.15 -1.79 10.11
CA GLY A 55 -0.40 -0.57 9.83
C GLY A 55 -0.91 0.32 8.68
N THR A 56 -0.24 1.45 8.47
CA THR A 56 -0.56 2.41 7.42
C THR A 56 0.06 1.97 6.09
N GLY A 57 -0.76 1.77 5.06
CA GLY A 57 -0.27 1.42 3.72
C GLY A 57 0.39 2.62 3.03
N ARG A 58 1.44 2.39 2.23
CA ARG A 58 2.08 3.43 1.39
C ARG A 58 2.08 3.03 -0.07
N LEU A 59 1.64 3.96 -0.91
CA LEU A 59 1.56 3.76 -2.35
C LEU A 59 2.39 4.82 -3.07
N LEU A 60 3.27 4.36 -3.95
CA LEU A 60 4.18 5.18 -4.75
C LEU A 60 3.85 4.94 -6.23
N SER A 61 3.57 5.99 -6.99
CA SER A 61 3.30 5.84 -8.42
C SER A 61 3.83 7.00 -9.26
N ALA A 62 4.30 6.67 -10.46
CA ALA A 62 4.70 7.64 -11.47
C ALA A 62 3.49 8.02 -12.33
N VAL A 63 3.34 9.30 -12.68
CA VAL A 63 2.31 9.79 -13.62
C VAL A 63 2.63 9.39 -15.07
N HIS A 64 3.91 9.33 -15.41
CA HIS A 64 4.39 8.95 -16.73
C HIS A 64 5.24 7.67 -16.66
N THR A 65 4.90 6.71 -17.51
CA THR A 65 5.69 5.51 -17.74
C THR A 65 6.95 5.81 -18.56
N HIS A 66 8.00 5.02 -18.36
CA HIS A 66 9.15 4.99 -19.27
C HIS A 66 8.83 4.28 -20.58
N ASN A 67 7.90 3.33 -20.54
CA ASN A 67 7.57 2.47 -21.67
C ASN A 67 6.07 2.59 -21.99
N PRO A 68 5.67 3.52 -22.88
CA PRO A 68 4.28 3.71 -23.28
C PRO A 68 3.84 2.65 -24.31
N ILE A 69 3.94 1.37 -23.94
CA ILE A 69 3.48 0.25 -24.77
C ILE A 69 1.97 0.32 -24.98
N SER A 70 1.50 -0.07 -26.16
CA SER A 70 0.08 -0.06 -26.55
C SER A 70 -0.59 1.29 -26.28
N GLY A 71 0.08 2.39 -26.64
CA GLY A 71 -0.42 3.75 -26.43
C GLY A 71 -0.53 4.16 -24.95
N GLY A 72 0.16 3.48 -24.05
CA GLY A 72 0.13 3.78 -22.60
C GLY A 72 -1.04 3.16 -21.84
N VAL A 73 -1.87 2.31 -22.48
CA VAL A 73 -3.01 1.64 -21.85
C VAL A 73 -2.60 0.85 -20.60
N HIS A 74 -1.46 0.17 -20.63
CA HIS A 74 -0.93 -0.55 -19.47
C HIS A 74 -0.66 0.36 -18.27
N HIS A 75 -0.19 1.59 -18.52
CA HIS A 75 0.09 2.55 -17.46
C HIS A 75 -1.18 3.20 -16.92
N GLN A 76 -2.18 3.43 -17.76
CA GLN A 76 -3.50 3.86 -17.31
C GLN A 76 -4.15 2.80 -16.41
N ILE A 77 -4.12 1.52 -16.79
CA ILE A 77 -4.65 0.42 -15.96
C ILE A 77 -3.88 0.31 -14.63
N LEU A 78 -2.55 0.52 -14.66
CA LEU A 78 -1.74 0.55 -13.44
C LEU A 78 -2.19 1.66 -12.48
N LEU A 79 -2.35 2.88 -13.01
CA LEU A 79 -2.75 4.04 -12.21
C LEU A 79 -4.19 3.92 -11.70
N SER A 80 -5.11 3.39 -12.51
CA SER A 80 -6.48 3.16 -12.07
C SER A 80 -6.53 2.16 -10.92
N ASN A 81 -5.75 1.07 -10.99
CA ASN A 81 -5.66 0.09 -9.90
C ASN A 81 -5.04 0.68 -8.63
N CYS A 82 -4.00 1.50 -8.78
CA CYS A 82 -3.34 2.21 -7.69
C CYS A 82 -4.35 3.10 -6.92
N LEU A 83 -5.11 3.92 -7.64
CA LEU A 83 -6.13 4.79 -7.05
C LEU A 83 -7.32 4.00 -6.48
N ALA A 84 -7.79 2.99 -7.21
CA ALA A 84 -8.88 2.13 -6.75
C ALA A 84 -8.54 1.39 -5.45
N GLN A 85 -7.29 0.97 -5.26
CA GLN A 85 -6.85 0.36 -4.01
C GLN A 85 -6.89 1.36 -2.83
N THR A 86 -6.43 2.59 -3.02
CA THR A 86 -6.51 3.62 -1.98
C THR A 86 -7.95 3.98 -1.62
N GLN A 87 -8.81 4.04 -2.63
CA GLN A 87 -10.23 4.29 -2.44
C GLN A 87 -10.90 3.13 -1.69
N ALA A 88 -10.61 1.88 -2.06
CA ALA A 88 -11.15 0.70 -1.38
C ALA A 88 -10.68 0.59 0.07
N LEU A 89 -9.43 0.98 0.37
CA LEU A 89 -8.91 1.02 1.74
C LEU A 89 -9.56 2.14 2.57
N ALA A 90 -9.82 3.30 1.96
CA ALA A 90 -10.45 4.43 2.64
C ALA A 90 -11.94 4.18 2.92
N PHE A 91 -12.72 3.78 1.92
CA PHE A 91 -14.18 3.73 2.00
C PHE A 91 -14.73 2.34 2.27
N GLY A 92 -13.97 1.28 1.96
CA GLY A 92 -14.46 -0.09 2.08
C GLY A 92 -15.59 -0.40 1.10
N LYS A 93 -16.37 -1.42 1.44
CA LYS A 93 -17.58 -1.84 0.73
C LYS A 93 -18.49 -2.58 1.70
N THR A 94 -19.72 -2.10 1.84
CA THR A 94 -20.72 -2.70 2.73
C THR A 94 -21.29 -3.98 2.16
N LEU A 95 -21.92 -4.79 3.02
CA LEU A 95 -22.59 -6.03 2.61
C LEU A 95 -23.73 -5.75 1.62
N ALA A 96 -24.52 -4.71 1.84
CA ALA A 96 -25.62 -4.32 0.95
C ALA A 96 -25.13 -3.93 -0.46
N GLU A 97 -24.01 -3.20 -0.55
CA GLU A 97 -23.39 -2.84 -1.83
C GLU A 97 -22.82 -4.08 -2.53
N ALA A 98 -22.15 -4.97 -1.79
CA ALA A 98 -21.61 -6.22 -2.32
C ALA A 98 -22.73 -7.14 -2.87
N GLU A 99 -23.83 -7.29 -2.13
CA GLU A 99 -25.00 -8.06 -2.60
C GLU A 99 -25.61 -7.47 -3.87
N THR A 100 -25.78 -6.15 -3.90
CA THR A 100 -26.37 -5.44 -5.06
C THR A 100 -25.52 -5.62 -6.33
N GLU A 101 -24.19 -5.61 -6.19
CA GLU A 101 -23.30 -5.91 -7.32
C GLU A 101 -23.33 -7.39 -7.72
N LEU A 102 -23.31 -8.31 -6.75
CA LEU A 102 -23.28 -9.75 -7.00
C LEU A 102 -24.57 -10.24 -7.68
N ARG A 103 -25.74 -9.70 -7.32
CA ARG A 103 -27.03 -10.04 -7.94
C ARG A 103 -27.10 -9.73 -9.44
N LYS A 104 -26.23 -8.88 -9.97
CA LYS A 104 -26.15 -8.59 -11.41
C LYS A 104 -25.58 -9.76 -12.23
N PHE A 105 -24.83 -10.65 -11.59
CA PHE A 105 -24.07 -11.72 -12.26
C PHE A 105 -24.37 -13.12 -11.74
N TRP A 106 -24.91 -13.25 -10.52
CA TRP A 106 -25.16 -14.52 -9.85
C TRP A 106 -26.56 -14.59 -9.23
N HIS A 107 -27.06 -15.82 -9.02
CA HIS A 107 -28.33 -16.10 -8.34
C HIS A 107 -28.22 -15.94 -6.81
N ASP A 108 -29.35 -15.67 -6.14
CA ASP A 108 -29.39 -15.30 -4.71
C ASP A 108 -28.71 -16.30 -3.77
N ALA A 109 -28.81 -17.60 -4.02
CA ALA A 109 -28.16 -18.63 -3.20
C ALA A 109 -26.62 -18.51 -3.21
N VAL A 110 -26.04 -18.14 -4.35
CA VAL A 110 -24.60 -17.94 -4.52
C VAL A 110 -24.18 -16.56 -3.99
N VAL A 111 -25.04 -15.55 -4.15
CA VAL A 111 -24.82 -14.20 -3.63
C VAL A 111 -24.68 -14.23 -2.11
N ALA A 112 -25.60 -14.91 -1.40
CA ALA A 112 -25.56 -15.01 0.06
C ALA A 112 -24.26 -15.68 0.57
N ALA A 113 -23.75 -16.68 -0.16
CA ALA A 113 -22.51 -17.38 0.19
C ALA A 113 -21.25 -16.53 -0.05
N ILE A 114 -21.25 -15.67 -1.07
CA ILE A 114 -20.05 -14.91 -1.48
C ILE A 114 -20.01 -13.49 -0.91
N ALA A 115 -21.17 -12.87 -0.65
CA ALA A 115 -21.28 -11.46 -0.25
C ALA A 115 -20.45 -11.14 1.00
N ALA A 116 -20.48 -12.02 2.00
CA ALA A 116 -19.70 -11.86 3.24
C ALA A 116 -18.18 -11.82 2.97
N HIS A 117 -17.69 -12.56 1.96
CA HIS A 117 -16.26 -12.56 1.58
C HIS A 117 -15.85 -11.34 0.75
N LYS A 118 -16.80 -10.52 0.30
CA LYS A 118 -16.57 -9.28 -0.48
C LYS A 118 -16.79 -7.99 0.32
N VAL A 119 -17.11 -8.11 1.61
CA VAL A 119 -17.19 -6.97 2.52
C VAL A 119 -15.78 -6.46 2.84
N PHE A 120 -15.61 -5.13 2.79
CA PHE A 120 -14.39 -4.46 3.21
C PHE A 120 -14.76 -3.37 4.22
N GLU A 121 -14.17 -3.41 5.41
CA GLU A 121 -14.51 -2.47 6.50
C GLU A 121 -14.11 -1.01 6.20
N GLY A 122 -13.16 -0.81 5.29
CA GLY A 122 -12.63 0.53 4.99
C GLY A 122 -11.93 1.16 6.20
N ASN A 123 -11.87 2.49 6.21
CA ASN A 123 -11.23 3.30 7.24
C ASN A 123 -9.77 2.90 7.53
N ARG A 124 -9.04 2.51 6.48
CA ARG A 124 -7.64 2.10 6.57
C ARG A 124 -6.76 3.22 6.03
N PRO A 125 -5.93 3.86 6.87
CA PRO A 125 -5.15 5.02 6.45
C PRO A 125 -4.06 4.61 5.46
N THR A 126 -3.92 5.39 4.39
CA THR A 126 -2.87 5.21 3.38
C THR A 126 -2.25 6.54 2.98
N ASN A 127 -0.93 6.54 2.75
CA ASN A 127 -0.24 7.68 2.16
C ASN A 127 0.09 7.40 0.70
N SER A 128 -0.42 8.24 -0.20
CA SER A 128 -0.17 8.16 -1.64
C SER A 128 0.81 9.26 -2.07
N VAL A 129 1.95 8.86 -2.63
CA VAL A 129 2.97 9.79 -3.14
C VAL A 129 3.06 9.62 -4.65
N LEU A 130 2.56 10.64 -5.36
CA LEU A 130 2.59 10.72 -6.81
C LEU A 130 3.78 11.58 -7.26
N PHE A 131 4.49 11.13 -8.28
CA PHE A 131 5.61 11.87 -8.88
C PHE A 131 5.54 11.80 -10.40
N ASN A 132 6.10 12.81 -11.07
CA ASN A 132 5.89 12.99 -12.51
C ASN A 132 6.44 11.82 -13.35
N LYS A 133 7.72 11.49 -13.17
CA LYS A 133 8.40 10.36 -13.82
C LYS A 133 9.54 9.87 -12.94
N LEU A 134 9.83 8.57 -12.96
CA LEU A 134 10.92 7.99 -12.18
C LEU A 134 12.27 8.18 -12.89
N ASN A 135 12.84 9.37 -12.83
CA ASN A 135 14.20 9.63 -13.32
C ASN A 135 15.22 9.58 -12.16
N PRO A 136 16.54 9.64 -12.41
CA PRO A 136 17.55 9.59 -11.35
C PRO A 136 17.36 10.66 -10.27
N PHE A 137 16.94 11.87 -10.66
CA PHE A 137 16.64 12.96 -9.73
C PHE A 137 15.46 12.61 -8.80
N THR A 138 14.32 12.18 -9.35
CA THR A 138 13.15 11.76 -8.58
C THR A 138 13.48 10.58 -7.67
N LEU A 139 14.28 9.62 -8.15
CA LEU A 139 14.72 8.49 -7.34
C LEU A 139 15.56 8.95 -6.14
N GLY A 140 16.53 9.85 -6.35
CA GLY A 140 17.33 10.44 -5.27
C GLY A 140 16.48 11.22 -4.26
N ALA A 141 15.55 12.05 -4.76
CA ALA A 141 14.62 12.80 -3.91
C ALA A 141 13.73 11.88 -3.06
N LEU A 142 13.24 10.78 -3.64
CA LEU A 142 12.47 9.78 -2.90
C LEU A 142 13.33 9.13 -1.82
N ILE A 143 14.55 8.69 -2.13
CA ILE A 143 15.46 8.09 -1.14
C ILE A 143 15.72 9.06 0.02
N ALA A 144 16.12 10.29 -0.27
CA ALA A 144 16.39 11.31 0.74
C ALA A 144 15.16 11.62 1.62
N MET A 145 13.97 11.67 1.03
CA MET A 145 12.72 11.84 1.78
C MET A 145 12.51 10.69 2.79
N TYR A 146 12.81 9.45 2.41
CA TYR A 146 12.70 8.31 3.33
C TYR A 146 13.80 8.30 4.39
N GLU A 147 15.03 8.69 4.05
CA GLU A 147 16.13 8.83 5.03
C GLU A 147 15.79 9.88 6.09
N HIS A 148 15.28 11.05 5.69
CA HIS A 148 14.83 12.07 6.63
C HIS A 148 13.63 11.61 7.47
N LYS A 149 12.72 10.82 6.89
CA LYS A 149 11.62 10.22 7.65
C LYS A 149 12.14 9.23 8.70
N ILE A 150 13.18 8.45 8.41
CA ILE A 150 13.80 7.53 9.37
C ILE A 150 14.51 8.33 10.47
N PHE A 151 15.24 9.39 10.10
CA PHE A 151 15.98 10.25 11.03
C PHE A 151 15.08 10.98 12.05
N VAL A 152 13.88 11.42 11.64
CA VAL A 152 12.95 12.16 12.51
C VAL A 152 12.16 11.25 13.46
N GLN A 153 12.05 9.96 13.13
CA GLN A 153 11.30 8.97 13.93
C GLN A 153 12.08 8.55 15.18
#